data_AF-A0A1T2A2P9-F1
#
_entry.id   AF-A0A1T2A2P9-F1
#
_cell.length_a   1.000
_cell.length_b   1.000
_cell.length_c   1.000
_cell.angle_alpha   90.00
_cell.angle_beta   90.00
_cell.angle_gamma   90.00
#
_symmetry.space_group_name_H-M   'P 1'
#
loop_
_entity.id
_entity.type
_entity.pdbx_description
1 polymer ?
#
loop_
_entity_poly.entity_id
_entity_poly.type
_entity_poly.pdbx_seq_one_letter_code
_entity_poly.pdbx_strand_id
1 'polypeptide(L)'
;MNPLDPSKASLSAASLKAPAASGAKTQDAKEIAKDFEATFLQQAVGEMMKTVKMGGLDGGHAEEMWKSFLARGIADEIAASGRTGIAQSVERMIGAYNSNGDDHG
;
A
#
# COMPACT_ATOMS: atom_id res chain seq x y z
N MET A 1 43.97 53.36 -6.00
CA MET A 1 42.91 53.41 -4.97
C MET A 1 41.57 53.08 -5.62
N ASN A 2 41.09 51.86 -5.42
CA ASN A 2 39.67 51.50 -5.45
C ASN A 2 39.49 50.40 -4.39
N PRO A 3 38.53 50.52 -3.45
CA PRO A 3 38.57 49.80 -2.18
C PRO A 3 38.11 48.35 -2.28
N LEU A 4 38.71 47.53 -1.42
CA LEU A 4 38.28 46.17 -1.06
C LEU A 4 36.90 46.27 -0.37
N ASP A 5 35.91 45.50 -0.83
CA ASP A 5 34.69 45.24 -0.07
C ASP A 5 34.85 43.89 0.67
N PRO A 6 34.84 43.88 2.01
CA PRO A 6 34.85 42.67 2.80
C PRO A 6 33.50 42.51 3.50
N SER A 7 32.57 41.74 2.92
CA SER A 7 31.58 40.97 3.68
C SER A 7 30.60 40.24 2.76
N LYS A 8 30.66 38.91 2.77
CA LYS A 8 29.61 38.13 3.43
C LYS A 8 30.11 36.71 3.64
N ALA A 9 30.24 36.42 4.93
CA ALA A 9 30.71 35.16 5.46
C ALA A 9 29.88 33.97 4.98
N SER A 10 30.60 32.87 4.86
CA SER A 10 30.16 31.50 4.68
C SER A 10 28.87 31.15 5.43
N LEU A 11 27.88 30.61 4.72
CA LEU A 11 26.82 29.81 5.30
C LEU A 11 27.11 28.35 4.94
N SER A 12 27.93 27.72 5.78
CA SER A 12 28.02 26.27 5.85
C SER A 12 26.62 25.73 6.12
N ALA A 13 26.04 25.04 5.13
CA ALA A 13 24.79 24.31 5.28
C ALA A 13 25.02 23.16 6.26
N ALA A 14 24.86 23.45 7.56
CA ALA A 14 24.71 22.43 8.57
C ALA A 14 23.51 21.57 8.15
N SER A 15 23.80 20.36 7.66
CA SER A 15 22.78 19.33 7.45
C SER A 15 22.18 18.99 8.81
N LEU A 16 21.05 19.63 9.12
CA LEU A 16 20.18 19.23 10.21
C LEU A 16 19.57 17.89 9.82
N LYS A 17 20.24 16.82 10.22
CA LYS A 17 19.64 15.49 10.24
C LYS A 17 18.50 15.56 11.25
N ALA A 18 17.26 15.66 10.74
CA ALA A 18 16.07 15.66 11.58
C ALA A 18 16.04 14.37 12.43
N PRO A 19 15.65 14.47 13.72
CA PRO A 19 15.50 13.29 14.56
C PRO A 19 14.38 12.42 13.98
N ALA A 20 14.68 11.15 13.74
CA ALA A 20 13.68 10.16 13.38
C ALA A 20 12.66 10.06 14.53
N ALA A 21 11.43 10.50 14.28
CA ALA A 21 10.34 10.40 15.23
C ALA A 21 10.02 8.92 15.48
N SER A 22 10.54 8.39 16.58
CA SER A 22 10.15 7.11 17.15
C SER A 22 8.82 7.31 17.89
N GLY A 23 7.76 6.58 17.53
CA GLY A 23 6.59 6.55 18.43
C GLY A 23 5.25 5.99 17.95
N ALA A 24 4.98 5.82 16.65
CA ALA A 24 3.84 5.01 16.23
C ALA A 24 4.30 3.56 16.13
N LYS A 25 3.48 2.58 16.56
CA LYS A 25 3.65 1.21 16.07
C LYS A 25 3.44 1.28 14.57
N THR A 26 4.52 1.51 13.83
CA THR A 26 4.51 1.45 12.37
C THR A 26 4.26 -0.01 12.07
N GLN A 27 2.98 -0.40 11.98
CA GLN A 27 2.66 -1.52 11.10
C GLN A 27 3.35 -1.17 9.80
N ASP A 28 4.21 -2.07 9.35
CA ASP A 28 5.02 -1.86 8.16
C ASP A 28 4.04 -1.46 7.04
N ALA A 29 4.24 -0.31 6.41
CA ALA A 29 3.35 0.18 5.34
C ALA A 29 3.18 -0.88 4.24
N LYS A 30 4.20 -1.74 4.09
CA LYS A 30 4.19 -2.92 3.24
C LYS A 30 3.20 -4.00 3.69
N GLU A 31 3.09 -4.26 4.99
CA GLU A 31 2.14 -5.23 5.55
C GLU A 31 0.69 -4.73 5.37
N ILE A 32 0.44 -3.47 5.70
CA ILE A 32 -0.87 -2.82 5.47
C ILE A 32 -1.25 -2.88 3.99
N ALA A 33 -0.31 -2.58 3.09
CA ALA A 33 -0.56 -2.60 1.66
C ALA A 33 -0.86 -4.00 1.12
N LYS A 34 -0.22 -5.03 1.67
CA LYS A 34 -0.52 -6.43 1.34
C LYS A 34 -1.90 -6.85 1.83
N ASP A 35 -2.27 -6.51 3.05
CA ASP A 35 -3.60 -6.83 3.61
C ASP A 35 -4.72 -6.13 2.83
N PHE A 36 -4.47 -4.89 2.39
CA PHE A 36 -5.35 -4.17 1.50
C PHE A 36 -5.51 -4.90 0.15
N GLU A 37 -4.40 -5.27 -0.50
CA GLU A 37 -4.42 -5.98 -1.77
C GLU A 37 -5.19 -7.31 -1.66
N ALA A 38 -4.95 -8.09 -0.60
CA ALA A 38 -5.67 -9.34 -0.36
C ALA A 38 -7.18 -9.13 -0.23
N THR A 39 -7.60 -8.16 0.58
CA THR A 39 -9.04 -7.83 0.77
C THR A 39 -9.68 -7.35 -0.54
N PHE A 40 -8.98 -6.50 -1.29
CA PHE A 40 -9.44 -6.01 -2.59
C PHE A 40 -9.60 -7.15 -3.60
N LEU A 41 -8.60 -8.04 -3.68
CA LEU A 41 -8.64 -9.19 -4.58
C LEU A 41 -9.76 -10.17 -4.21
N GLN A 42 -10.03 -10.37 -2.93
CA GLN A 42 -11.18 -11.19 -2.49
C GLN A 42 -12.51 -10.62 -3.02
N GLN A 43 -12.69 -9.30 -2.95
CA GLN A 43 -13.88 -8.64 -3.49
C GLN A 43 -13.94 -8.75 -5.01
N ALA A 44 -12.84 -8.46 -5.71
CA ALA A 44 -12.76 -8.53 -7.16
C ALA A 44 -13.02 -9.94 -7.70
N VAL A 45 -12.39 -10.95 -7.10
CA VAL A 45 -12.60 -12.36 -7.45
C VAL A 45 -14.01 -12.82 -7.11
N GLY A 46 -14.56 -12.35 -5.98
CA GLY A 46 -15.96 -12.59 -5.62
C GLY A 46 -16.92 -12.09 -6.69
N GLU A 47 -16.76 -10.86 -7.18
CA GLU A 47 -17.57 -10.32 -8.28
C GLU A 47 -17.39 -11.11 -9.59
N MET A 48 -16.16 -11.52 -9.93
CA MET A 48 -15.91 -12.37 -11.10
C MET A 48 -16.64 -13.72 -10.98
N MET A 49 -16.63 -14.35 -9.79
CA MET A 49 -17.29 -15.64 -9.55
C MET A 49 -18.82 -15.57 -9.68
N LYS A 50 -19.45 -14.42 -9.41
CA LYS A 50 -20.90 -14.22 -9.68
C LYS A 50 -21.26 -14.36 -11.16
N THR A 51 -20.30 -14.10 -12.06
CA THR A 51 -20.50 -14.22 -13.51
C THR A 51 -20.24 -15.63 -14.04
N VAL A 52 -19.56 -16.48 -13.26
CA VAL A 52 -19.25 -17.86 -13.62
C VAL A 52 -20.51 -18.71 -13.47
N LYS A 53 -21.05 -19.20 -14.59
CA LYS A 53 -22.15 -20.16 -14.60
C LYS A 53 -21.62 -21.55 -14.29
N MET A 54 -21.82 -22.03 -13.06
CA MET A 54 -21.52 -23.40 -12.66
C MET A 54 -22.67 -24.31 -13.09
N GLY A 55 -22.74 -24.59 -14.40
CA GLY A 55 -23.80 -25.43 -14.96
C GLY A 55 -23.90 -26.78 -14.24
N GLY A 56 -25.11 -27.14 -13.80
CA GLY A 56 -25.43 -28.44 -13.19
C GLY A 56 -25.19 -28.55 -11.68
N LEU A 57 -24.55 -27.56 -11.05
CA LEU A 57 -24.46 -27.44 -9.59
C LEU A 57 -25.59 -26.54 -9.06
N ASP A 58 -26.86 -26.81 -9.39
CA ASP A 58 -28.01 -26.05 -8.86
C ASP A 58 -28.31 -26.43 -7.40
N GLY A 59 -27.32 -26.19 -6.53
CA GLY A 59 -27.24 -26.69 -5.16
C GLY A 59 -27.26 -25.58 -4.11
N GLY A 60 -27.75 -24.39 -4.47
CA GLY A 60 -28.02 -23.25 -3.59
C GLY A 60 -26.89 -22.95 -2.60
N HIS A 61 -27.01 -23.47 -1.38
CA HIS A 61 -26.06 -23.17 -0.29
C HIS A 61 -24.68 -23.84 -0.47
N ALA A 62 -24.63 -25.03 -1.07
CA ALA A 62 -23.36 -25.76 -1.24
C ALA A 62 -22.51 -25.15 -2.36
N GLU A 63 -23.15 -24.70 -3.43
CA GLU A 63 -22.49 -24.00 -4.54
C GLU A 63 -21.89 -22.67 -4.07
N GLU A 64 -22.65 -21.88 -3.31
CA GLU A 64 -22.18 -20.59 -2.78
C GLU A 64 -21.03 -20.75 -1.79
N MET A 65 -21.07 -21.78 -0.94
CA MET A 65 -19.96 -22.13 -0.06
C MET A 65 -18.71 -22.50 -0.88
N TRP A 66 -18.85 -23.36 -1.88
CA TRP A 66 -17.74 -23.78 -2.74
C TRP A 66 -17.13 -22.60 -3.51
N LYS A 67 -17.97 -21.74 -4.09
CA LYS A 67 -17.53 -20.49 -4.74
C LYS A 67 -16.77 -19.58 -3.79
N SER A 68 -17.23 -19.42 -2.56
CA SER A 68 -16.57 -18.58 -1.56
C SER A 68 -15.18 -19.12 -1.22
N PHE A 69 -15.04 -20.43 -1.02
CA PHE A 69 -13.74 -21.07 -0.79
C PHE A 69 -12.81 -20.93 -2.01
N LEU A 70 -13.32 -21.15 -3.21
CA LEU A 70 -12.53 -21.03 -4.44
C LEU A 70 -12.09 -19.59 -4.68
N ALA A 71 -12.99 -18.62 -4.50
CA ALA A 71 -12.70 -17.20 -4.64
C ALA A 71 -11.60 -16.77 -3.67
N ARG A 72 -11.65 -17.26 -2.43
CA ARG A 72 -10.61 -16.99 -1.43
C ARG A 72 -9.26 -17.57 -1.83
N GLY A 73 -9.22 -18.84 -2.26
CA GLY A 73 -7.97 -19.47 -2.70
C GLY A 73 -7.33 -18.77 -3.90
N ILE A 74 -8.15 -18.35 -4.88
CA ILE A 74 -7.67 -17.58 -6.03
C ILE A 74 -7.15 -16.22 -5.59
N ALA A 75 -7.86 -15.50 -4.73
CA ALA A 75 -7.43 -14.20 -4.22
C ALA A 75 -6.11 -14.31 -3.43
N ASP A 76 -5.99 -15.31 -2.56
CA ASP A 76 -4.78 -15.56 -1.77
C ASP A 76 -3.58 -15.90 -2.68
N GLU A 77 -3.77 -16.71 -3.71
CA GLU A 77 -2.70 -17.03 -4.68
C GLU A 77 -2.28 -15.79 -5.50
N ILE A 78 -3.23 -14.98 -5.94
CA ILE A 78 -2.93 -13.74 -6.67
C ILE A 78 -2.19 -12.75 -5.77
N ALA A 79 -2.62 -12.57 -4.52
CA ALA A 79 -1.96 -11.71 -3.53
C ALA A 79 -0.55 -12.23 -3.20
N ALA A 80 -0.40 -13.54 -2.95
CA ALA A 80 0.87 -14.18 -2.65
C ALA A 80 1.88 -14.05 -3.80
N SER A 81 1.40 -14.09 -5.05
CA SER A 81 2.25 -13.86 -6.22
C SER A 81 2.89 -12.46 -6.22
N GLY A 82 2.24 -11.46 -5.61
CA GLY A 82 2.70 -10.07 -5.57
C GLY A 82 2.81 -9.39 -6.94
N ARG A 83 2.20 -9.99 -7.98
CA ARG A 83 2.38 -9.58 -9.39
C ARG A 83 1.43 -8.47 -9.84
N THR A 84 0.41 -8.13 -9.05
CA THR A 84 -0.60 -7.14 -9.47
C THR A 84 -0.08 -5.71 -9.43
N GLY A 85 0.92 -5.43 -8.57
CA GLY A 85 1.45 -4.08 -8.38
C GLY A 85 0.61 -3.20 -7.45
N ILE A 86 -0.53 -3.69 -6.95
CA ILE A 86 -1.47 -2.94 -6.11
C ILE A 86 -0.84 -2.67 -4.75
N ALA A 87 -0.28 -3.69 -4.08
CA ALA A 87 0.39 -3.51 -2.80
C ALA A 87 1.52 -2.47 -2.88
N GLN A 88 2.38 -2.53 -3.91
CA GLN A 88 3.46 -1.56 -4.09
C GLN A 88 2.94 -0.13 -4.34
N SER A 89 1.77 0.01 -4.98
CA SER A 89 1.15 1.31 -5.23
C SER A 89 0.53 1.91 -3.96
N VAL A 90 -0.10 1.07 -3.15
CA VAL A 90 -0.68 1.47 -1.85
C VAL A 90 0.42 1.82 -0.85
N GLU A 91 1.51 1.04 -0.80
CA GLU A 91 2.68 1.31 0.03
C GLU A 91 3.27 2.70 -0.27
N ARG A 92 3.45 3.03 -1.56
CA ARG A 92 3.92 4.36 -1.98
C ARG A 92 2.96 5.48 -1.58
N MET A 93 1.65 5.24 -1.66
CA MET A 93 0.63 6.23 -1.28
C MET A 93 0.64 6.49 0.23
N ILE A 94 0.71 5.43 1.04
CA ILE A 94 0.83 5.54 2.51
C ILE A 94 2.10 6.31 2.87
N GLY A 95 3.23 6.00 2.22
CA GLY A 95 4.49 6.73 2.42
C GLY A 95 4.38 8.21 2.06
N ALA A 96 3.78 8.54 0.91
CA ALA A 96 3.58 9.92 0.47
C ALA A 96 2.66 10.69 1.44
N TYR A 97 1.57 10.08 1.90
CA TYR A 97 0.64 10.68 2.85
C TYR A 97 1.34 11.02 4.18
N ASN A 98 2.13 10.10 4.71
CA ASN A 98 2.87 10.32 5.95
C ASN A 98 3.88 11.46 5.79
N SER A 99 4.61 11.53 4.67
CA SER A 99 5.57 12.62 4.43
C SER A 99 4.95 14.01 4.26
N ASN A 100 3.69 14.09 3.80
CA ASN A 100 3.01 15.37 3.56
C ASN A 100 2.28 15.90 4.80
N GLY A 101 2.12 15.08 5.84
CA GLY A 101 1.58 15.48 7.15
C GLY A 101 2.62 16.12 8.07
N ASP A 102 3.90 15.86 7.84
CA ASP A 102 5.02 16.37 8.66
C ASP A 102 5.41 17.83 8.34
N ASP A 103 4.93 18.40 7.22
CA ASP A 103 5.29 19.75 6.72
C ASP A 103 4.36 20.88 7.25
N HIS A 104 3.39 20.55 8.12
CA HIS A 104 2.37 21.48 8.64
C HIS A 104 2.28 21.52 10.19
N GLY A 105 3.33 21.11 10.90
CA GLY A 105 3.43 21.14 12.37
C GLY A 105 4.35 22.23 12.92
#